data_AF-A0A7C7UVL0-F1
#
_entry.id   AF-A0A7C7UVL0-F1
#
_cell.length_a   1.000
_cell.length_b   1.000
_cell.length_c   1.000
_cell.angle_alpha   90.00
_cell.angle_beta   90.00
_cell.angle_gamma   90.00
#
_symmetry.space_group_name_H-M   'P 1'
#
loop_
_entity.id
_entity.type
_entity.pdbx_description
1 polymer ?
#
loop_
_entity_poly.entity_id
_entity_poly.type
_entity_poly.pdbx_seq_one_letter_code
_entity_poly.pdbx_strand_id
1 'polypeptide(L)'
;MDEPWLDEALTNYSTLIYFEDVHGHQKAQSILARYFEGAYRQVVEGGRDAVVAQPVAAFSEEDYGPIVYGKGPLFFHALRQEVGDETYFAIMREYLRQHKYKIATPESFLKVAESVSGRDLDAIYKQWILGTKGP
;
A
#
# COMPACT_ATOMS: atom_id res chain seq x y z
N MET A 1 -9.72 16.19 -3.47
CA MET A 1 -8.50 15.41 -3.12
C MET A 1 -8.90 14.01 -3.50
N ASP A 2 -8.50 13.61 -4.71
CA ASP A 2 -9.27 12.60 -5.42
C ASP A 2 -8.77 11.19 -5.12
N GLU A 3 -7.60 11.07 -4.46
CA GLU A 3 -6.90 9.81 -4.19
C GLU A 3 -6.07 9.85 -2.87
N PRO A 4 -6.69 10.07 -1.68
CA PRO A 4 -5.96 10.14 -0.41
C PRO A 4 -5.25 8.83 -0.02
N TRP A 5 -5.60 7.73 -0.67
CA TRP A 5 -5.10 6.41 -0.32
C TRP A 5 -3.58 6.30 -0.37
N LEU A 6 -2.90 6.99 -1.31
CA LEU A 6 -1.45 6.86 -1.49
C LEU A 6 -0.72 7.34 -0.24
N ASP A 7 -1.10 8.52 0.26
CA ASP A 7 -0.50 9.11 1.46
C ASP A 7 -0.85 8.30 2.71
N GLU A 8 -2.12 7.90 2.85
CA GLU A 8 -2.59 7.13 4.01
C GLU A 8 -1.94 5.74 4.07
N ALA A 9 -1.96 5.01 2.97
CA ALA A 9 -1.41 3.66 2.89
C ALA A 9 0.11 3.66 3.09
N LEU A 10 0.83 4.59 2.47
CA LEU A 10 2.28 4.71 2.65
C LEU A 10 2.64 5.07 4.09
N THR A 11 1.88 5.96 4.74
CA THR A 11 2.09 6.33 6.14
C THR A 11 1.89 5.13 7.07
N ASN A 12 0.84 4.35 6.86
CA ASN A 12 0.55 3.16 7.64
C ASN A 12 1.61 2.07 7.43
N TYR A 13 2.04 1.85 6.19
CA TYR A 13 3.10 0.87 5.93
C TYR A 13 4.46 1.32 6.48
N SER A 14 4.77 2.63 6.43
CA SER A 14 5.97 3.18 7.07
C SER A 14 5.97 2.98 8.58
N THR A 15 4.79 3.01 9.21
CA THR A 15 4.63 2.67 10.63
C THR A 15 5.00 1.21 10.90
N LEU A 16 4.63 0.28 10.00
CA LEU A 16 5.05 -1.13 10.11
C LEU A 16 6.57 -1.27 10.02
N ILE A 17 7.21 -0.59 9.06
CA ILE A 17 8.68 -0.58 8.92
C ILE A 17 9.34 -0.05 10.19
N TYR A 18 8.81 1.01 10.79
CA TYR A 18 9.31 1.52 12.08
C TYR A 18 9.22 0.47 13.19
N PHE A 19 8.08 -0.23 13.31
CA PHE A 19 7.94 -1.29 14.31
C PHE A 19 8.89 -2.47 14.05
N GLU A 20 9.16 -2.79 12.78
CA GLU A 20 10.14 -3.81 12.41
C GLU A 20 11.56 -3.41 12.86
N ASP A 21 11.96 -2.17 12.62
CA ASP A 21 13.29 -1.65 12.99
C ASP A 21 13.48 -1.56 14.51
N VAL A 22 12.49 -1.04 15.24
CA VAL A 22 12.62 -0.77 16.68
C VAL A 22 12.30 -1.98 17.56
N HIS A 23 11.35 -2.83 17.13
CA HIS A 23 10.83 -3.93 17.95
C HIS A 23 11.05 -5.33 17.33
N GLY A 24 11.66 -5.39 16.15
CA GLY A 24 12.02 -6.63 15.47
C GLY A 24 10.87 -7.26 14.66
N HIS A 25 11.26 -8.18 13.79
CA HIS A 25 10.36 -8.83 12.83
C HIS A 25 9.13 -9.49 13.45
N GLN A 26 9.24 -10.13 14.62
CA GLN A 26 8.10 -10.80 15.25
C GLN A 26 7.00 -9.80 15.63
N LYS A 27 7.36 -8.62 16.12
CA LYS A 27 6.39 -7.57 16.45
C LYS A 27 5.74 -7.03 15.18
N ALA A 28 6.52 -6.75 14.15
CA ALA A 28 6.01 -6.29 12.86
C ALA A 28 5.04 -7.31 12.25
N GLN A 29 5.38 -8.60 12.21
CA GLN A 29 4.47 -9.65 11.72
C GLN A 29 3.14 -9.68 12.49
N SER A 30 3.16 -9.52 13.81
CA SER A 30 1.92 -9.45 14.60
C SER A 30 1.05 -8.24 14.24
N ILE A 31 1.67 -7.12 13.87
CA ILE A 31 0.97 -5.90 13.46
C ILE A 31 0.39 -6.09 12.05
N LEU A 32 1.20 -6.58 11.10
CA LEU A 32 0.78 -6.91 9.74
C LEU A 32 -0.46 -7.82 9.76
N ALA A 33 -0.36 -8.93 10.48
CA ALA A 33 -1.43 -9.92 10.56
C ALA A 33 -2.72 -9.37 11.19
N ARG A 34 -2.59 -8.55 12.25
CA ARG A 34 -3.76 -8.06 13.00
C ARG A 34 -4.43 -6.85 12.33
N TYR A 35 -3.64 -5.86 11.95
CA TYR A 35 -4.15 -4.55 11.56
C TYR A 35 -4.33 -4.40 10.06
N PHE A 36 -3.57 -5.12 9.24
CA PHE A 36 -3.70 -5.03 7.79
C PHE A 36 -4.41 -6.26 7.23
N GLU A 37 -3.85 -7.46 7.41
CA GLU A 37 -4.44 -8.70 6.89
C GLU A 37 -5.79 -9.00 7.55
N GLY A 38 -5.89 -8.87 8.87
CA GLY A 38 -7.13 -9.10 9.61
C GLY A 38 -8.24 -8.14 9.20
N ALA A 39 -7.93 -6.85 9.05
CA ALA A 39 -8.90 -5.85 8.60
C ALA A 39 -9.37 -6.12 7.17
N TYR A 40 -8.44 -6.43 6.25
CA TYR A 40 -8.79 -6.71 4.87
C TYR A 40 -9.57 -8.02 4.72
N ARG A 41 -9.21 -9.06 5.48
CA ARG A 41 -9.92 -10.35 5.49
C ARG A 41 -11.41 -10.20 5.83
N GLN A 42 -11.75 -9.37 6.82
CA GLN A 42 -13.15 -9.12 7.19
C GLN A 42 -13.98 -8.50 6.05
N VAL A 43 -13.35 -7.71 5.19
CA VAL A 43 -13.99 -7.12 4.02
C VAL A 43 -14.22 -8.18 2.94
N VAL A 44 -13.18 -8.97 2.65
CA VAL A 44 -13.22 -10.04 1.64
C VAL A 44 -14.25 -11.10 2.03
N GLU A 45 -14.23 -11.59 3.27
CA GLU A 45 -15.20 -12.57 3.78
C GLU A 45 -16.64 -12.03 3.77
N GLY A 46 -16.81 -10.72 3.93
CA GLY A 46 -18.11 -10.05 3.82
C GLY A 46 -18.56 -9.77 2.38
N GLY A 47 -17.74 -10.07 1.37
CA GLY A 47 -18.04 -9.76 -0.04
C GLY A 47 -18.04 -8.26 -0.35
N ARG A 48 -17.33 -7.45 0.45
CA ARG A 48 -17.32 -5.97 0.37
C ARG A 48 -16.01 -5.40 -0.21
N ASP A 49 -15.20 -6.23 -0.87
CA ASP A 49 -13.93 -5.76 -1.41
C ASP A 49 -14.16 -4.67 -2.48
N ALA A 50 -13.33 -3.64 -2.43
CA ALA A 50 -13.46 -2.44 -3.24
C ALA A 50 -12.11 -2.01 -3.80
N VAL A 51 -12.18 -1.16 -4.83
CA VAL A 51 -11.02 -0.50 -5.43
C VAL A 51 -10.43 0.48 -4.42
N VAL A 52 -9.11 0.49 -4.27
CA VAL A 52 -8.42 1.42 -3.36
C VAL A 52 -8.33 2.81 -4.00
N ALA A 53 -8.00 2.88 -5.29
CA ALA A 53 -7.92 4.11 -6.07
C ALA A 53 -9.30 4.63 -6.50
N GLN A 54 -10.13 5.01 -5.52
CA GLN A 54 -11.39 5.68 -5.75
C GLN A 54 -11.58 6.87 -4.79
N PRO A 55 -12.42 7.87 -5.12
CA PRO A 55 -12.68 8.99 -4.23
C PRO A 55 -13.28 8.54 -2.91
N VAL A 56 -13.01 9.27 -1.82
CA VAL A 56 -13.57 8.99 -0.47
C VAL A 56 -15.10 8.83 -0.52
N ALA A 57 -15.79 9.66 -1.29
CA ALA A 57 -17.24 9.64 -1.44
C ALA A 57 -17.81 8.38 -2.14
N ALA A 58 -16.95 7.56 -2.76
CA ALA A 58 -17.33 6.29 -3.38
C ALA A 58 -17.31 5.11 -2.38
N PHE A 59 -16.72 5.29 -1.19
CA PHE A 59 -16.75 4.28 -0.13
C PHE A 59 -18.02 4.39 0.71
N SER A 60 -18.51 3.25 1.19
CA SER A 60 -19.39 3.27 2.36
C SER A 60 -18.59 3.70 3.60
N GLU A 61 -19.25 4.26 4.61
CA GLU A 61 -18.58 4.64 5.87
C GLU A 61 -17.87 3.45 6.53
N GLU A 62 -18.40 2.23 6.34
CA GLU A 62 -17.89 1.00 6.95
C GLU A 62 -16.72 0.37 6.17
N ASP A 63 -16.59 0.67 4.87
CA ASP A 63 -15.58 0.05 4.00
C ASP A 63 -14.31 0.90 3.85
N TYR A 64 -14.41 2.22 4.04
CA TYR A 64 -13.26 3.14 3.88
C TYR A 64 -12.05 2.71 4.72
N GLY A 65 -12.28 2.50 6.02
CA GLY A 65 -11.22 2.13 6.97
C GLY A 65 -10.52 0.83 6.56
N PRO A 66 -11.22 -0.30 6.50
CA PRO A 66 -10.62 -1.59 6.15
C PRO A 66 -9.96 -1.65 4.77
N ILE A 67 -10.48 -0.94 3.76
CA ILE A 67 -9.85 -0.90 2.42
C ILE A 67 -8.60 -0.02 2.42
N VAL A 68 -8.72 1.25 2.83
CA VAL A 68 -7.59 2.20 2.73
C VAL A 68 -6.48 1.89 3.72
N TYR A 69 -6.83 1.48 4.94
CA TYR A 69 -5.87 1.18 6.01
C TYR A 69 -5.50 -0.30 6.10
N GLY A 70 -6.26 -1.20 5.46
CA GLY A 70 -5.92 -2.62 5.38
C GLY A 70 -5.28 -2.97 4.05
N LYS A 71 -6.06 -2.92 2.96
CA LYS A 71 -5.63 -3.30 1.60
C LYS A 71 -4.53 -2.38 1.05
N GLY A 72 -4.63 -1.07 1.30
CA GLY A 72 -3.64 -0.08 0.87
C GLY A 72 -2.21 -0.40 1.36
N PRO A 73 -1.96 -0.53 2.68
CA PRO A 73 -0.65 -0.92 3.20
C PRO A 73 -0.16 -2.29 2.72
N LEU A 74 -1.08 -3.22 2.44
CA LEU A 74 -0.71 -4.53 1.89
C LEU A 74 -0.16 -4.45 0.47
N PHE A 75 -0.55 -3.44 -0.34
CA PHE A 75 0.13 -3.17 -1.62
C PHE A 75 1.62 -2.87 -1.41
N PHE A 76 1.97 -1.98 -0.48
CA PHE A 76 3.36 -1.65 -0.19
C PHE A 76 4.12 -2.84 0.40
N HIS A 77 3.45 -3.66 1.21
CA HIS A 77 4.01 -4.91 1.70
C HIS A 77 4.34 -5.86 0.56
N ALA A 78 3.38 -6.13 -0.32
CA ALA A 78 3.54 -7.01 -1.46
C ALA A 78 4.60 -6.47 -2.44
N LEU A 79 4.64 -5.16 -2.66
CA LEU A 79 5.69 -4.51 -3.45
C LEU A 79 7.08 -4.78 -2.85
N ARG A 80 7.26 -4.58 -1.53
CA ARG A 80 8.54 -4.87 -0.87
C ARG A 80 8.95 -6.33 -1.02
N GLN A 81 8.01 -7.27 -0.91
CA GLN A 81 8.29 -8.69 -1.14
C GLN A 81 8.71 -8.97 -2.60
N GLU A 82 8.05 -8.33 -3.57
CA GLU A 82 8.31 -8.52 -5.00
C GLU A 82 9.69 -8.00 -5.42
N VAL A 83 10.06 -6.78 -4.98
CA VAL A 83 11.31 -6.12 -5.41
C VAL A 83 12.49 -6.37 -4.47
N GLY A 84 12.25 -6.86 -3.25
CA GLY A 84 13.22 -7.01 -2.18
C GLY A 84 13.52 -5.69 -1.44
N ASP A 85 14.02 -5.82 -0.20
CA ASP A 85 14.22 -4.71 0.73
C ASP A 85 15.10 -3.58 0.16
N GLU A 86 16.28 -3.93 -0.37
CA GLU A 86 17.23 -2.94 -0.88
C GLU A 86 16.61 -2.08 -1.99
N THR A 87 15.96 -2.73 -2.96
CA THR A 87 15.26 -2.08 -4.07
C THR A 87 14.08 -1.27 -3.56
N TYR A 88 13.28 -1.81 -2.63
CA TYR A 88 12.15 -1.10 -2.05
C TYR A 88 12.57 0.23 -1.41
N PHE A 89 13.61 0.20 -0.57
CA PHE A 89 14.11 1.44 0.04
C PHE A 89 14.77 2.37 -0.99
N ALA A 90 15.36 1.84 -2.06
CA ALA A 90 15.82 2.66 -3.18
C ALA A 90 14.65 3.38 -3.90
N ILE A 91 13.53 2.69 -4.13
CA ILE A 91 12.30 3.27 -4.68
C ILE A 91 11.82 4.40 -3.78
N MET A 92 11.72 4.18 -2.46
CA MET A 92 11.25 5.21 -1.52
C MET A 92 12.13 6.47 -1.55
N ARG A 93 13.46 6.30 -1.55
CA ARG A 93 14.41 7.42 -1.63
C ARG A 93 14.24 8.19 -2.94
N GLU A 94 14.12 7.48 -4.06
CA GLU A 94 13.98 8.09 -5.36
C GLU A 94 12.63 8.81 -5.53
N TYR A 95 11.55 8.20 -5.03
CA TYR A 95 10.22 8.79 -5.00
C TYR A 95 10.22 10.11 -4.24
N LEU A 96 10.78 10.13 -3.02
CA LEU A 96 10.95 11.34 -2.23
C LEU A 96 11.81 12.37 -2.95
N ARG A 97 12.93 11.96 -3.55
CA ARG A 97 13.84 12.86 -4.28
C ARG A 97 13.12 13.59 -5.42
N GLN A 98 12.30 12.88 -6.19
CA GLN A 98 11.60 13.42 -7.35
C GLN A 98 10.37 14.27 -7.00
N HIS A 99 9.65 13.90 -5.93
CA HIS A 99 8.34 14.45 -5.59
C HIS A 99 8.31 15.33 -4.33
N LYS A 100 9.43 15.50 -3.61
CA LYS A 100 9.50 16.48 -2.52
C LYS A 100 9.02 17.86 -3.00
N TYR A 101 8.11 18.46 -2.23
CA TYR A 101 7.49 19.75 -2.51
C TYR A 101 6.66 19.81 -3.82
N LYS A 102 6.19 18.66 -4.32
CA LYS A 102 5.30 18.54 -5.47
C LYS A 102 4.09 17.66 -5.13
N ILE A 103 3.10 17.68 -6.01
CA ILE A 103 1.98 16.73 -5.98
C ILE A 103 2.47 15.43 -6.64
N ALA A 104 2.36 14.33 -5.92
CA ALA A 104 2.57 12.98 -6.45
C ALA A 104 1.22 12.33 -6.78
N THR A 105 1.21 11.45 -7.77
CA THR A 105 0.04 10.63 -8.11
C THR A 105 0.44 9.15 -8.04
N PRO A 106 -0.52 8.23 -7.92
CA PRO A 106 -0.26 6.80 -8.01
C PRO A 106 0.54 6.39 -9.25
N GLU A 107 0.26 6.99 -10.41
CA GLU A 107 1.00 6.71 -11.64
C GLU A 107 2.43 7.22 -11.57
N SER A 108 2.65 8.37 -10.90
CA SER A 108 4.00 8.92 -10.73
C SER A 108 4.82 8.07 -9.77
N PHE A 109 4.19 7.52 -8.72
CA PHE A 109 4.80 6.52 -7.84
C PHE A 109 5.16 5.24 -8.61
N LEU A 110 4.21 4.66 -9.35
CA LEU A 110 4.42 3.40 -10.09
C LEU A 110 5.58 3.54 -11.08
N LYS A 111 5.64 4.64 -11.84
CA LYS A 111 6.76 4.93 -12.76
C LYS A 111 8.12 4.95 -12.06
N VAL A 112 8.20 5.53 -10.86
CA VAL A 112 9.45 5.52 -10.08
C VAL A 112 9.79 4.11 -9.63
N ALA A 113 8.79 3.35 -9.14
CA ALA A 113 8.99 1.99 -8.69
C ALA A 113 9.50 1.07 -9.81
N GLU A 114 8.92 1.15 -11.00
CA GLU A 114 9.35 0.38 -12.18
C GLU A 114 10.73 0.83 -12.67
N SER A 115 10.98 2.14 -12.72
CA SER A 115 12.27 2.68 -13.16
C SER A 115 13.42 2.25 -12.26
N VAL A 116 13.21 2.14 -10.95
CA VAL A 116 14.26 1.74 -9.99
C VAL A 116 14.39 0.22 -9.91
N SER A 117 13.29 -0.52 -9.96
CA SER A 117 13.32 -1.98 -9.86
C SER A 117 13.66 -2.70 -11.16
N GLY A 118 13.47 -2.04 -12.31
CA GLY A 118 13.58 -2.66 -13.64
C GLY A 118 12.50 -3.72 -13.90
N ARG A 119 11.42 -3.74 -13.12
CA ARG A 119 10.30 -4.69 -13.24
C ARG A 119 9.04 -3.99 -13.72
N ASP A 120 8.20 -4.74 -14.41
CA ASP A 120 6.81 -4.38 -14.67
C ASP A 120 6.00 -4.64 -13.39
N LEU A 121 5.38 -3.59 -12.85
CA LEU A 121 4.62 -3.62 -11.61
C LEU A 121 3.10 -3.44 -11.85
N ASP A 122 2.65 -3.48 -13.10
CA ASP A 122 1.24 -3.35 -13.45
C ASP A 122 0.38 -4.44 -12.82
N ALA A 123 0.87 -5.68 -12.80
CA ALA A 123 0.09 -6.81 -12.31
C ALA A 123 -0.22 -6.67 -10.81
N ILE A 124 0.81 -6.37 -10.01
CA ILE A 124 0.66 -6.16 -8.56
C ILE A 124 -0.16 -4.89 -8.28
N TYR A 125 0.03 -3.82 -9.04
CA TYR A 125 -0.77 -2.61 -8.90
C TYR A 125 -2.25 -2.86 -9.23
N LYS A 126 -2.54 -3.56 -10.34
CA LYS A 126 -3.90 -3.93 -10.74
C LYS A 126 -4.57 -4.82 -9.69
N GLN A 127 -3.84 -5.78 -9.14
CA GLN A 127 -4.36 -6.68 -8.13
C GLN A 127 -4.75 -5.95 -6.84
N TRP A 128 -3.84 -5.12 -6.31
CA TRP A 128 -4.01 -4.54 -4.98
C TRP A 128 -4.73 -3.20 -4.96
N ILE A 129 -4.59 -2.39 -6.02
CA ILE A 129 -5.10 -1.02 -6.04
C ILE A 129 -6.33 -0.88 -6.91
N LEU A 130 -6.33 -1.48 -8.11
CA LEU A 130 -7.42 -1.33 -9.10
C LEU A 130 -8.45 -2.48 -9.07
N GLY A 131 -8.13 -3.59 -8.40
CA GLY A 131 -8.92 -4.81 -8.40
C GLY A 131 -9.85 -4.91 -7.20
N THR A 132 -10.93 -5.66 -7.35
CA THR A 132 -11.88 -6.04 -6.28
C THR A 132 -11.80 -7.52 -5.92
N LYS A 133 -10.69 -8.15 -6.31
CA LYS A 133 -10.32 -9.51 -5.94
C LYS A 133 -8.95 -9.41 -5.31
N GLY A 134 -8.89 -9.61 -4.00
CA GLY A 134 -7.62 -9.80 -3.30
C GLY A 134 -6.80 -10.95 -3.91
N PRO A 135 -5.52 -11.09 -3.51
CA PRO A 135 -4.76 -12.31 -3.77
C PRO A 135 -5.51 -13.60 -3.40
#